data_AF-S3ZQX2-F1
#
_entry.id   AF-S3ZQX2-F1
#
_cell.length_a   1.000
_cell.length_b   1.000
_cell.length_c   1.000
_cell.angle_alpha   90.00
_cell.angle_beta   90.00
_cell.angle_gamma   90.00
#
_symmetry.space_group_name_H-M   'P 1'
#
loop_
_entity.id
_entity.type
_entity.pdbx_description
1 polymer ?
#
loop_
_entity_poly.entity_id
_entity_poly.type
_entity_poly.pdbx_seq_one_letter_code
_entity_poly.pdbx_strand_id
1 'polypeptide(L)'
;MVISSGSGDASGSPGNASGSPSEVRNTQSGVVLGSSLQTGAVHGDVHVHLAAETTAQSAVDIAAVLQAALGSPADVFRREVLEQLLADLEVVHQDYLVMFESLLERTPAAWEYQTPDFAARVRAVAELLRRLRVVYEPVRVRVHATAEALRGTAVPGPERAFVDTVLAYFPTGELRVDEEHHPWRTSGTAVLDHLYRALDGELGQELGALVAATLALHRQRWLEVCRSYAALRLGGGAGA
;
A
#
# COMPACT_ATOMS: atom_id res chain seq x y z
N MET A 1 -6.13 -49.86 -35.93
CA MET A 1 -6.62 -49.55 -37.29
C MET A 1 -6.86 -48.04 -37.32
N VAL A 2 -6.04 -47.31 -38.10
CA VAL A 2 -6.21 -45.92 -38.64
C VAL A 2 -6.38 -44.78 -37.60
N ILE A 3 -5.39 -43.94 -37.25
CA ILE A 3 -4.62 -42.86 -37.95
C ILE A 3 -5.45 -41.64 -38.38
N SER A 4 -5.21 -40.47 -37.76
CA SER A 4 -4.95 -39.13 -38.37
C SER A 4 -5.02 -38.06 -37.28
N SER A 5 -3.99 -37.30 -36.91
CA SER A 5 -3.12 -36.36 -37.67
C SER A 5 -3.81 -35.04 -37.98
N GLY A 6 -3.25 -33.94 -37.47
CA GLY A 6 -3.69 -32.56 -37.72
C GLY A 6 -2.70 -31.54 -37.18
N SER A 7 -1.52 -31.48 -37.81
CA SER A 7 -0.49 -30.45 -37.65
C SER A 7 -0.88 -29.15 -38.36
N GLY A 8 -0.40 -28.01 -37.88
CA GLY A 8 -0.49 -26.71 -38.55
C GLY A 8 0.54 -25.73 -38.00
N ASP A 9 1.64 -25.60 -38.72
CA ASP A 9 2.83 -24.79 -38.44
C ASP A 9 2.70 -23.31 -38.87
N ALA A 10 3.63 -22.51 -38.30
CA ALA A 10 4.46 -21.50 -38.96
C ALA A 10 3.97 -20.04 -39.17
N SER A 11 4.69 -19.16 -38.43
CA SER A 11 5.59 -18.12 -38.96
C SER A 11 5.05 -16.75 -39.39
N GLY A 12 5.64 -15.71 -38.79
CA GLY A 12 5.64 -14.34 -39.30
C GLY A 12 6.32 -13.34 -38.35
N SER A 13 7.65 -13.24 -38.41
CA SER A 13 8.45 -12.13 -37.83
C SER A 13 8.87 -11.13 -38.93
N PRO A 14 9.70 -10.10 -38.67
CA PRO A 14 9.30 -8.72 -38.36
C PRO A 14 9.71 -7.70 -39.45
N GLY A 15 9.07 -6.52 -39.45
CA GLY A 15 9.35 -5.43 -40.39
C GLY A 15 10.13 -4.26 -39.78
N ASN A 16 11.20 -3.88 -40.47
CA ASN A 16 12.24 -2.89 -40.18
C ASN A 16 11.86 -1.39 -40.36
N ALA A 17 12.82 -0.55 -39.92
CA ALA A 17 13.29 0.75 -40.47
C ALA A 17 12.86 2.01 -39.68
N SER A 18 13.77 2.66 -38.92
CA SER A 18 14.88 3.55 -39.33
C SER A 18 14.46 4.78 -40.14
N GLY A 19 14.47 5.95 -39.49
CA GLY A 19 14.34 7.26 -40.11
C GLY A 19 14.93 8.36 -39.22
N SER A 20 16.05 8.92 -39.63
CA SER A 20 16.67 10.18 -39.17
C SER A 20 17.44 10.74 -40.38
N PRO A 21 17.95 11.98 -40.34
CA PRO A 21 17.30 13.27 -40.16
C PRO A 21 17.49 14.15 -41.43
N SER A 22 16.71 15.21 -41.59
CA SER A 22 16.93 16.18 -42.68
C SER A 22 17.44 17.51 -42.12
N GLU A 23 18.73 17.75 -42.32
CA GLU A 23 19.35 19.07 -42.31
C GLU A 23 18.76 19.93 -43.44
N VAL A 24 18.42 21.19 -43.14
CA VAL A 24 18.29 22.24 -44.15
C VAL A 24 19.24 23.36 -43.76
N ARG A 25 20.38 23.41 -44.45
CA ARG A 25 21.21 24.60 -44.60
C ARG A 25 20.48 25.56 -45.53
N ASN A 26 20.36 26.82 -45.13
CA ASN A 26 20.11 27.90 -46.09
C ASN A 26 21.16 29.00 -45.89
N THR A 27 21.94 29.17 -46.95
CA THR A 27 22.93 30.23 -47.15
C THR A 27 22.23 31.43 -47.77
N GLN A 28 22.49 32.66 -47.31
CA GLN A 28 22.72 33.78 -48.22
C GLN A 28 23.42 34.97 -47.55
N SER A 29 24.44 35.44 -48.26
CA SER A 29 25.32 36.57 -47.98
C SER A 29 24.63 37.93 -48.08
N GLY A 30 25.18 38.92 -47.37
CA GLY A 30 24.96 40.34 -47.64
C GLY A 30 25.87 41.22 -46.79
N VAL A 31 26.97 41.70 -47.39
CA VAL A 31 27.84 42.76 -46.87
C VAL A 31 27.37 44.08 -47.48
N VAL A 32 27.23 45.17 -46.70
CA VAL A 32 27.78 46.52 -46.97
C VAL A 32 27.66 47.38 -45.69
N LEU A 33 28.75 48.12 -45.44
CA LEU A 33 29.03 49.08 -44.37
C LEU A 33 28.08 50.29 -44.31
N GLY A 34 27.85 50.81 -43.10
CA GLY A 34 27.24 52.12 -42.88
C GLY A 34 27.33 52.57 -41.43
N SER A 35 28.42 53.25 -41.08
CA SER A 35 28.63 53.88 -39.78
C SER A 35 27.62 55.01 -39.56
N SER A 36 26.87 54.96 -38.46
CA SER A 36 26.27 56.17 -37.89
C SER A 36 26.25 56.06 -36.37
N LEU A 37 26.97 56.99 -35.75
CA LEU A 37 27.03 57.22 -34.31
C LEU A 37 25.65 57.65 -33.81
N GLN A 38 25.03 56.82 -32.98
CA GLN A 38 23.98 57.24 -32.06
C GLN A 38 24.28 56.63 -30.68
N THR A 39 24.97 57.41 -29.86
CA THR A 39 25.05 57.22 -28.40
C THR A 39 23.68 57.52 -27.81
N GLY A 40 22.75 56.58 -27.96
CA GLY A 40 21.56 56.47 -27.12
C GLY A 40 21.96 55.74 -25.85
N ALA A 41 21.92 56.43 -24.71
CA ALA A 41 22.14 55.83 -23.41
C ALA A 41 21.18 54.66 -23.21
N VAL A 42 21.71 53.43 -23.21
CA VAL A 42 21.00 52.23 -22.75
C VAL A 42 20.91 52.36 -21.22
N HIS A 43 19.91 53.11 -20.76
CA HIS A 43 19.52 53.15 -19.36
C HIS A 43 18.56 51.99 -19.09
N GLY A 44 19.02 50.78 -19.35
CA GLY A 44 18.26 49.55 -19.21
C GLY A 44 19.23 48.42 -19.09
N ASP A 45 19.58 48.06 -17.85
CA ASP A 45 19.92 46.67 -17.51
C ASP A 45 20.35 46.48 -16.05
N VAL A 46 20.66 47.55 -15.32
CA VAL A 46 21.04 47.39 -13.90
C VAL A 46 19.82 47.06 -13.04
N HIS A 47 18.65 47.65 -13.34
CA HIS A 47 17.41 47.38 -12.60
C HIS A 47 16.83 45.99 -12.87
N VAL A 48 17.00 45.43 -14.07
CA VAL A 48 16.50 44.08 -14.41
C VAL A 48 17.38 43.02 -13.77
N HIS A 49 18.71 43.19 -13.77
CA HIS A 49 19.61 42.28 -13.06
C HIS A 49 19.47 42.34 -11.54
N LEU A 50 19.35 43.53 -10.94
CA LEU A 50 19.06 43.65 -9.50
C LEU A 50 17.70 43.07 -9.13
N ALA A 51 16.67 43.25 -9.96
CA ALA A 51 15.35 42.67 -9.74
C ALA A 51 15.37 41.14 -9.86
N ALA A 52 16.13 40.59 -10.82
CA ALA A 52 16.30 39.14 -10.98
C ALA A 52 17.08 38.51 -9.82
N GLU A 53 18.16 39.15 -9.35
CA GLU A 53 18.93 38.69 -8.18
C GLU A 53 18.12 38.76 -6.89
N THR A 54 17.38 39.85 -6.66
CA THR A 54 16.49 39.97 -5.49
C THR A 54 15.32 38.98 -5.55
N THR A 55 14.78 38.70 -6.73
CA THR A 55 13.74 37.67 -6.91
C THR A 55 14.30 36.26 -6.67
N ALA A 56 15.51 35.98 -7.16
CA ALA A 56 16.20 34.71 -6.93
C ALA A 56 16.52 34.50 -5.44
N GLN A 57 17.02 35.53 -4.75
CA GLN A 57 17.29 35.48 -3.32
C GLN A 57 16.00 35.29 -2.51
N SER A 58 14.92 36.00 -2.87
CA SER A 58 13.60 35.82 -2.25
C SER A 58 13.05 34.40 -2.44
N ALA A 59 13.23 33.80 -3.62
CA ALA A 59 12.83 32.42 -3.88
C ALA A 59 13.64 31.41 -3.04
N VAL A 60 14.94 31.64 -2.86
CA VAL A 60 15.79 30.83 -1.98
C VAL A 60 15.37 30.96 -0.52
N ASP A 61 15.06 32.18 -0.05
CA ASP A 61 14.61 32.42 1.31
C ASP A 61 13.24 31.77 1.57
N ILE A 62 12.32 31.85 0.61
CA ILE A 62 11.01 31.16 0.67
C ILE A 62 11.23 29.64 0.68
N ALA A 63 12.10 29.10 -0.18
CA ALA A 63 12.40 27.68 -0.20
C ALA A 63 13.04 27.23 1.12
N ALA A 64 13.93 28.02 1.73
CA ALA A 64 14.54 27.73 3.01
C ALA A 64 13.51 27.77 4.16
N VAL A 65 12.60 28.75 4.16
CA VAL A 65 11.49 28.82 5.13
C VAL A 65 10.54 27.65 4.95
N LEU A 66 10.19 27.28 3.72
CA LEU A 66 9.35 26.12 3.43
C LEU A 66 10.04 24.81 3.82
N GLN A 67 11.33 24.65 3.55
CA GLN A 67 12.09 23.46 3.92
C GLN A 67 12.31 23.35 5.43
N ALA A 68 12.49 24.48 6.12
CA ALA A 68 12.50 24.53 7.58
C ALA A 68 11.11 24.18 8.15
N ALA A 69 10.03 24.61 7.52
CA ALA A 69 8.66 24.35 7.97
C ALA A 69 8.18 22.92 7.65
N LEU A 70 8.59 22.35 6.52
CA LEU A 70 8.09 21.07 6.01
C LEU A 70 9.01 19.88 6.33
N GLY A 71 10.28 20.15 6.66
CA GLY A 71 11.33 19.15 6.82
C GLY A 71 12.06 18.86 5.51
N SER A 72 13.00 17.90 5.55
CA SER A 72 13.67 17.48 4.32
C SER A 72 12.67 16.78 3.38
N PRO A 73 12.89 16.79 2.05
CA PRO A 73 12.05 16.03 1.11
C PRO A 73 11.91 14.54 1.49
N ALA A 74 12.95 13.97 2.12
CA ALA A 74 12.93 12.60 2.63
C ALA A 74 11.97 12.43 3.82
N ASP A 75 11.83 13.44 4.69
CA ASP A 75 10.88 13.42 5.81
C ASP A 75 9.44 13.61 5.33
N VAL A 76 9.22 14.48 4.33
CA VAL A 76 7.91 14.64 3.69
C VAL A 76 7.45 13.33 3.05
N PHE A 77 8.30 12.74 2.19
CA PHE A 77 8.00 11.46 1.55
C PHE A 77 7.74 10.35 2.59
N ARG A 78 8.55 10.27 3.64
CA ARG A 78 8.37 9.27 4.69
C ARG A 78 7.02 9.42 5.41
N ARG A 79 6.65 10.66 5.77
CA ARG A 79 5.36 10.95 6.39
C ARG A 79 4.20 10.54 5.48
N GLU A 80 4.26 10.87 4.19
CA GLU A 80 3.24 10.44 3.22
C GLU A 80 3.14 8.92 3.11
N VAL A 81 4.27 8.21 3.11
CA VAL A 81 4.29 6.74 3.09
C VAL A 81 3.67 6.15 4.36
N LEU A 82 3.94 6.73 5.54
CA LEU A 82 3.34 6.27 6.80
C LEU A 82 1.84 6.57 6.88
N GLU A 83 1.40 7.71 6.35
CA GLU A 83 -0.01 8.07 6.25
C GLU A 83 -0.75 7.13 5.28
N GLN A 84 -0.15 6.81 4.13
CA GLN A 84 -0.70 5.83 3.20
C GLN A 84 -0.73 4.42 3.79
N LEU A 85 0.29 4.05 4.57
CA LEU A 85 0.33 2.76 5.27
C LEU A 85 -0.83 2.62 6.25
N LEU A 86 -1.13 3.68 7.01
CA LEU A 86 -2.29 3.70 7.90
C LEU A 86 -3.60 3.59 7.12
N ALA A 87 -3.76 4.35 6.04
CA ALA A 87 -4.96 4.32 5.22
C ALA A 87 -5.21 2.92 4.61
N ASP A 88 -4.18 2.29 4.05
CA ASP A 88 -4.30 0.92 3.53
C ASP A 88 -4.60 -0.09 4.65
N LEU A 89 -4.02 0.09 5.84
CA LEU A 89 -4.31 -0.76 7.00
C LEU A 89 -5.75 -0.59 7.51
N GLU A 90 -6.30 0.62 7.46
CA GLU A 90 -7.69 0.89 7.80
C GLU A 90 -8.64 0.11 6.89
N VAL A 91 -8.37 0.06 5.58
CA VAL A 91 -9.13 -0.76 4.63
C VAL A 91 -9.09 -2.23 5.05
N VAL A 92 -7.91 -2.78 5.38
CA VAL A 92 -7.78 -4.16 5.87
C VAL A 92 -8.56 -4.38 7.17
N HIS A 93 -8.54 -3.42 8.08
CA HIS A 93 -9.28 -3.49 9.34
C HIS A 93 -10.78 -3.57 9.09
N GLN A 94 -11.32 -2.67 8.26
CA GLN A 94 -12.74 -2.67 7.89
C GLN A 94 -13.14 -3.98 7.20
N ASP A 95 -12.32 -4.47 6.27
CA ASP A 95 -12.54 -5.74 5.58
C ASP A 95 -12.60 -6.93 6.55
N TYR A 96 -11.73 -6.97 7.56
CA TYR A 96 -11.78 -7.99 8.61
C TYR A 96 -13.02 -7.89 9.48
N LEU A 97 -13.43 -6.68 9.88
CA LEU A 97 -14.67 -6.50 10.63
C LEU A 97 -15.86 -7.02 9.83
N VAL A 98 -16.03 -6.55 8.59
CA VAL A 98 -17.12 -6.99 7.70
C VAL A 98 -17.10 -8.51 7.53
N MET A 99 -15.92 -9.10 7.32
CA MET A 99 -15.77 -10.54 7.13
C MET A 99 -16.21 -11.34 8.36
N PHE A 100 -15.70 -11.02 9.54
CA PHE A 100 -16.01 -11.80 10.75
C PHE A 100 -17.39 -11.48 11.32
N GLU A 101 -17.91 -10.25 11.16
CA GLU A 101 -19.29 -9.91 11.51
C GLU A 101 -20.27 -10.65 10.61
N SER A 102 -20.03 -10.68 9.29
CA SER A 102 -20.84 -11.46 8.33
C SER A 102 -20.82 -12.96 8.66
N LEU A 103 -19.68 -13.48 9.13
CA LEU A 103 -19.59 -14.87 9.58
C LEU A 103 -20.41 -15.08 10.86
N LEU A 104 -20.31 -14.19 11.84
CA LEU A 104 -21.03 -14.28 13.10
C LEU A 104 -22.55 -14.28 12.88
N GLU A 105 -23.07 -13.38 12.04
CA GLU A 105 -24.51 -13.30 11.69
C GLU A 105 -25.03 -14.59 11.04
N ARG A 106 -24.18 -15.28 10.28
CA ARG A 106 -24.51 -16.52 9.57
C ARG A 106 -24.20 -17.77 10.38
N THR A 107 -23.58 -17.61 11.53
CA THR A 107 -23.21 -18.69 12.46
C THR A 107 -24.32 -18.78 13.51
N PRO A 108 -25.23 -19.78 13.43
CA PRO A 108 -26.22 -19.97 14.48
C PRO A 108 -25.58 -20.13 15.86
N ALA A 109 -26.30 -19.71 16.91
CA ALA A 109 -25.81 -19.76 18.29
C ALA A 109 -25.43 -21.18 18.76
N ALA A 110 -26.07 -22.21 18.19
CA ALA A 110 -25.74 -23.62 18.40
C ALA A 110 -25.38 -24.27 17.06
N TRP A 111 -24.13 -24.72 16.92
CA TRP A 111 -23.69 -25.58 15.81
C TRP A 111 -23.81 -27.02 16.25
N GLU A 112 -24.98 -27.61 16.06
CA GLU A 112 -25.19 -29.03 16.31
C GLU A 112 -24.94 -29.82 15.02
N TYR A 113 -23.96 -30.72 15.04
CA TYR A 113 -23.65 -31.60 13.90
C TYR A 113 -24.86 -32.38 13.41
N GLN A 114 -25.78 -32.70 14.33
CA GLN A 114 -26.97 -33.50 14.10
C GLN A 114 -28.11 -32.71 13.43
N THR A 115 -28.01 -31.38 13.35
CA THR A 115 -29.06 -30.58 12.71
C THR A 115 -29.10 -30.87 11.21
N PRO A 116 -30.28 -31.09 10.61
CA PRO A 116 -30.41 -31.12 9.15
C PRO A 116 -29.80 -29.84 8.56
N ASP A 117 -29.04 -30.02 7.48
CA ASP A 117 -28.29 -29.00 6.75
C ASP A 117 -27.02 -28.44 7.42
N PHE A 118 -26.52 -29.05 8.52
CA PHE A 118 -25.27 -28.64 9.16
C PHE A 118 -24.13 -28.49 8.13
N ALA A 119 -23.82 -29.56 7.40
CA ALA A 119 -22.73 -29.57 6.42
C ALA A 119 -22.93 -28.54 5.29
N ALA A 120 -24.17 -28.31 4.87
CA ALA A 120 -24.48 -27.30 3.85
C ALA A 120 -24.21 -25.87 4.37
N ARG A 121 -24.60 -25.59 5.62
CA ARG A 121 -24.31 -24.30 6.28
C ARG A 121 -22.82 -24.08 6.47
N VAL A 122 -22.09 -25.07 6.97
CA VAL A 122 -20.63 -24.96 7.15
C VAL A 122 -19.93 -24.66 5.82
N ARG A 123 -20.31 -25.37 4.75
CA ARG A 123 -19.76 -25.10 3.40
C ARG A 123 -20.10 -23.70 2.91
N ALA A 124 -21.31 -23.20 3.14
CA ALA A 124 -21.70 -21.85 2.74
C ALA A 124 -20.88 -20.77 3.47
N VAL A 125 -20.62 -20.97 4.77
CA VAL A 125 -19.79 -20.08 5.60
C VAL A 125 -18.32 -20.15 5.16
N ALA A 126 -17.78 -21.34 4.92
CA ALA A 126 -16.42 -21.53 4.42
C ALA A 126 -16.24 -20.87 3.04
N GLU A 127 -17.20 -21.03 2.13
CA GLU A 127 -17.16 -20.43 0.79
C GLU A 127 -17.25 -18.90 0.85
N LEU A 128 -18.08 -18.35 1.74
CA LEU A 128 -18.11 -16.92 2.00
C LEU A 128 -16.74 -16.41 2.44
N LEU A 129 -16.11 -17.07 3.42
CA LEU A 129 -14.79 -16.71 3.92
C LEU A 129 -13.72 -16.81 2.82
N ARG A 130 -13.76 -17.84 1.97
CA ARG A 130 -12.84 -17.96 0.81
C ARG A 130 -12.99 -16.79 -0.16
N ARG A 131 -14.23 -16.44 -0.53
CA ARG A 131 -14.49 -15.31 -1.45
C ARG A 131 -14.01 -13.98 -0.90
N LEU A 132 -14.34 -13.68 0.36
CA LEU A 132 -13.92 -12.44 1.02
C LEU A 132 -12.40 -12.35 1.09
N ARG A 133 -11.71 -13.45 1.45
CA ARG A 133 -10.25 -13.47 1.46
C ARG A 133 -9.62 -13.15 0.12
N VAL A 134 -10.14 -13.68 -0.98
CA VAL A 134 -9.60 -13.39 -2.33
C VAL A 134 -9.62 -11.89 -2.63
N VAL A 135 -10.66 -11.18 -2.18
CA VAL A 135 -10.80 -9.73 -2.39
C VAL A 135 -9.81 -8.95 -1.53
N TYR A 136 -9.60 -9.35 -0.27
CA TYR A 136 -8.85 -8.57 0.73
C TYR A 136 -7.35 -8.89 0.79
N GLU A 137 -6.95 -10.09 0.33
CA GLU A 137 -5.56 -10.57 0.34
C GLU A 137 -4.55 -9.60 -0.30
N PRO A 138 -4.82 -8.98 -1.48
CA PRO A 138 -3.83 -8.15 -2.15
C PRO A 138 -3.45 -6.89 -1.36
N VAL A 139 -4.44 -6.25 -0.72
CA VAL A 139 -4.20 -5.06 0.12
C VAL A 139 -3.38 -5.45 1.33
N ARG A 140 -3.74 -6.55 2.00
CA ARG A 140 -2.98 -7.05 3.16
C ARG A 140 -1.52 -7.33 2.83
N VAL A 141 -1.26 -8.04 1.73
CA VAL A 141 0.09 -8.35 1.25
C VAL A 141 0.88 -7.06 1.00
N ARG A 142 0.25 -6.07 0.36
CA ARG A 142 0.88 -4.77 0.12
C ARG A 142 1.21 -4.04 1.42
N VAL A 143 0.29 -3.93 2.37
CA VAL A 143 0.53 -3.27 3.67
C VAL A 143 1.67 -3.95 4.41
N HIS A 144 1.67 -5.28 4.49
CA HIS A 144 2.73 -6.04 5.13
C HIS A 144 4.09 -5.81 4.44
N ALA A 145 4.14 -5.88 3.10
CA ALA A 145 5.37 -5.65 2.35
C ALA A 145 5.91 -4.23 2.54
N THR A 146 5.05 -3.22 2.54
CA THR A 146 5.42 -1.83 2.81
C THR A 146 5.96 -1.66 4.22
N ALA A 147 5.29 -2.24 5.22
CA ALA A 147 5.74 -2.17 6.61
C ALA A 147 7.10 -2.89 6.82
N GLU A 148 7.31 -4.07 6.23
CA GLU A 148 8.61 -4.76 6.25
C GLU A 148 9.71 -3.94 5.57
N ALA A 149 9.42 -3.35 4.41
CA ALA A 149 10.36 -2.49 3.71
C ALA A 149 10.77 -1.29 4.57
N LEU A 150 9.80 -0.62 5.21
CA LEU A 150 10.06 0.49 6.13
C LEU A 150 10.86 0.04 7.36
N ARG A 151 10.54 -1.13 7.93
CA ARG A 151 11.26 -1.69 9.06
C ARG A 151 12.75 -1.89 8.75
N GLY A 152 13.07 -2.33 7.53
CA GLY A 152 14.44 -2.48 7.02
C GLY A 152 15.20 -1.17 6.79
N THR A 153 14.53 -0.03 6.80
CA THR A 153 15.17 1.29 6.65
C THR A 153 15.55 1.91 8.00
N ALA A 154 16.44 2.91 7.97
CA ALA A 154 16.81 3.69 9.14
C ALA A 154 15.71 4.71 9.50
N VAL A 155 14.60 4.22 10.04
CA VAL A 155 13.49 5.04 10.54
C VAL A 155 13.72 5.45 12.00
N PRO A 156 13.52 6.73 12.36
CA PRO A 156 13.42 7.21 13.74
C PRO A 156 12.54 6.35 14.67
N GLY A 157 12.85 6.41 15.98
CA GLY A 157 12.20 5.57 17.00
C GLY A 157 10.66 5.55 16.97
N PRO A 158 9.96 6.70 16.93
CA PRO A 158 8.50 6.73 16.87
C PRO A 158 7.91 6.11 15.60
N GLU A 159 8.57 6.32 14.46
CA GLU A 159 8.16 5.76 13.16
C GLU A 159 8.38 4.25 13.13
N ARG A 160 9.52 3.79 13.66
CA ARG A 160 9.79 2.36 13.84
C ARG A 160 8.76 1.69 14.73
N ALA A 161 8.42 2.29 15.87
CA ALA A 161 7.40 1.75 16.77
C ALA A 161 6.03 1.62 16.10
N PHE A 162 5.65 2.61 15.27
CA PHE A 162 4.43 2.52 14.47
C PHE A 162 4.50 1.40 13.43
N VAL A 163 5.59 1.29 12.68
CA VAL A 163 5.79 0.20 11.70
C VAL A 163 5.75 -1.17 12.36
N ASP A 164 6.42 -1.35 13.51
CA ASP A 164 6.38 -2.61 14.27
C ASP A 164 4.95 -2.92 14.77
N THR A 165 4.19 -1.90 15.16
CA THR A 165 2.76 -2.05 15.54
C THR A 165 1.90 -2.46 14.34
N VAL A 166 2.14 -1.88 13.16
CA VAL A 166 1.45 -2.28 11.91
C VAL A 166 1.75 -3.74 11.57
N LEU A 167 3.00 -4.19 11.72
CA LEU A 167 3.35 -5.60 11.49
C LEU A 167 2.68 -6.52 12.51
N ALA A 168 2.64 -6.13 13.78
CA ALA A 168 1.96 -6.86 14.84
C ALA A 168 0.43 -6.91 14.68
N TYR A 169 -0.16 -5.99 13.91
CA TYR A 169 -1.59 -6.00 13.61
C TYR A 169 -1.99 -7.28 12.87
N PHE A 170 -1.15 -7.77 11.94
CA PHE A 170 -1.46 -8.96 11.18
C PHE A 170 -1.40 -10.21 12.06
N PRO A 171 -2.49 -11.00 12.18
CA PRO A 171 -2.46 -12.21 12.98
C PRO A 171 -1.57 -13.27 12.33
N THR A 172 -0.51 -13.64 13.04
CA THR A 172 0.35 -14.82 12.81
C THR A 172 -0.35 -16.11 13.20
N GLY A 173 -1.62 -16.30 12.84
CA GLY A 173 -2.26 -17.61 13.01
C GLY A 173 -2.37 -18.16 14.44
N GLU A 174 -2.02 -17.36 15.46
CA GLU A 174 -1.98 -17.71 16.88
C GLU A 174 -3.41 -17.85 17.42
N LEU A 175 -4.14 -18.84 16.91
CA LEU A 175 -5.35 -19.38 17.52
C LEU A 175 -5.15 -20.84 17.93
N ARG A 176 -3.92 -21.36 17.81
CA ARG A 176 -3.44 -22.58 18.47
C ARG A 176 -2.11 -22.26 19.15
N VAL A 177 -1.98 -22.66 20.40
CA VAL A 177 -0.76 -22.49 21.20
C VAL A 177 0.37 -23.43 20.74
N ASP A 178 0.07 -24.44 19.89
CA ASP A 178 0.95 -25.62 19.74
C ASP A 178 1.39 -25.99 18.31
N GLU A 179 1.22 -25.15 17.29
CA GLU A 179 1.73 -25.46 15.94
C GLU A 179 2.63 -24.33 15.42
N GLU A 180 3.85 -24.71 15.00
CA GLU A 180 4.89 -23.87 14.42
C GLU A 180 4.32 -22.66 13.66
N HIS A 181 4.75 -21.46 14.08
CA HIS A 181 4.38 -20.16 13.50
C HIS A 181 4.66 -20.11 12.00
N HIS A 182 3.72 -20.57 11.19
CA HIS A 182 3.75 -20.33 9.76
C HIS A 182 3.40 -18.85 9.52
N PRO A 183 4.31 -18.04 8.93
CA PRO A 183 4.12 -16.60 8.76
C PRO A 183 2.91 -16.22 7.89
N TRP A 184 2.31 -17.20 7.20
CA TRP A 184 1.17 -17.01 6.30
C TRP A 184 -0.16 -17.50 6.87
N ARG A 185 -0.19 -18.11 8.07
CA ARG A 185 -1.46 -18.41 8.73
C ARG A 185 -2.07 -17.09 9.20
N THR A 186 -3.23 -16.76 8.65
CA THR A 186 -4.06 -15.62 9.05
C THR A 186 -5.19 -16.09 9.97
N SER A 187 -5.84 -15.15 10.65
CA SER A 187 -7.11 -15.42 11.35
C SER A 187 -8.17 -16.04 10.43
N GLY A 188 -8.22 -15.62 9.16
CA GLY A 188 -9.08 -16.20 8.14
C GLY A 188 -8.75 -17.68 7.82
N THR A 189 -7.47 -18.05 7.73
CA THR A 189 -7.10 -19.48 7.58
C THR A 189 -7.43 -20.30 8.81
N ALA A 190 -7.22 -19.76 10.01
CA ALA A 190 -7.52 -20.47 11.25
C ALA A 190 -9.02 -20.80 11.36
N VAL A 191 -9.89 -19.85 11.00
CA VAL A 191 -11.34 -20.09 10.96
C VAL A 191 -11.72 -21.08 9.86
N LEU A 192 -11.11 -21.03 8.67
CA LEU A 192 -11.33 -22.04 7.63
C LEU A 192 -10.92 -23.45 8.07
N ASP A 193 -9.76 -23.59 8.70
CA ASP A 193 -9.29 -24.88 9.22
C ASP A 193 -10.28 -25.44 10.24
N HIS A 194 -10.82 -24.59 11.12
CA HIS A 194 -11.85 -24.98 12.08
C HIS A 194 -13.16 -25.40 11.40
N LEU A 195 -13.59 -24.69 10.36
CA LEU A 195 -14.77 -25.04 9.57
C LEU A 195 -14.61 -26.39 8.87
N TYR A 196 -13.42 -26.69 8.33
CA TYR A 196 -13.16 -27.97 7.68
C TYR A 196 -13.14 -29.13 8.67
N ARG A 197 -12.50 -28.98 9.83
CA ARG A 197 -12.55 -29.99 10.90
C ARG A 197 -13.98 -30.26 11.38
N ALA A 198 -14.81 -29.22 11.47
CA ALA A 198 -16.21 -29.39 11.80
C ALA A 198 -16.98 -30.23 10.76
N LEU A 199 -16.62 -30.16 9.46
CA LEU A 199 -17.20 -31.03 8.43
C LEU A 199 -16.78 -32.49 8.58
N ASP A 200 -15.58 -32.73 9.12
CA ASP A 200 -15.03 -34.07 9.37
C ASP A 200 -15.57 -34.71 10.67
N GLY A 201 -16.51 -34.03 11.35
CA GLY A 201 -17.12 -34.49 12.60
C GLY A 201 -16.31 -34.12 13.85
N GLU A 202 -15.18 -33.44 13.69
CA GLU A 202 -14.39 -32.86 14.78
C GLU A 202 -14.99 -31.51 15.21
N LEU A 203 -16.24 -31.52 15.67
CA LEU A 203 -16.87 -30.30 16.14
C LEU A 203 -16.32 -29.88 17.51
N GLY A 204 -15.61 -28.75 17.54
CA GLY A 204 -15.63 -27.90 18.72
C GLY A 204 -16.94 -27.12 18.73
N GLN A 205 -17.66 -27.06 19.85
CA GLN A 205 -18.84 -26.20 20.04
C GLN A 205 -18.49 -24.69 20.06
N GLU A 206 -17.39 -24.30 19.45
CA GLU A 206 -16.71 -23.04 19.75
C GLU A 206 -16.58 -22.11 18.54
N LEU A 207 -17.11 -22.43 17.36
CA LEU A 207 -16.94 -21.56 16.18
C LEU A 207 -17.45 -20.13 16.41
N GLY A 208 -18.64 -19.98 17.01
CA GLY A 208 -19.17 -18.65 17.35
C GLY A 208 -18.25 -17.90 18.33
N ALA A 209 -17.73 -18.61 19.34
CA ALA A 209 -16.77 -18.06 20.30
C ALA A 209 -15.43 -17.70 19.63
N LEU A 210 -14.95 -18.53 18.69
CA LEU A 210 -13.73 -18.33 17.92
C LEU A 210 -13.84 -17.09 17.03
N VAL A 211 -14.95 -16.94 16.31
CA VAL A 211 -15.22 -15.76 15.47
C VAL A 211 -15.34 -14.50 16.34
N ALA A 212 -16.04 -14.57 17.47
CA ALA A 212 -16.15 -13.46 18.41
C ALA A 212 -14.80 -13.06 19.03
N ALA A 213 -13.98 -14.03 19.43
CA ALA A 213 -12.62 -13.79 19.94
C ALA A 213 -11.72 -13.18 18.87
N THR A 214 -11.85 -13.63 17.62
CA THR A 214 -11.12 -13.08 16.47
C THR A 214 -11.50 -11.62 16.22
N LEU A 215 -12.79 -11.27 16.28
CA LEU A 215 -13.26 -9.89 16.19
C LEU A 215 -12.69 -9.01 17.32
N ALA A 216 -12.75 -9.51 18.56
CA ALA A 216 -12.22 -8.79 19.72
C ALA A 216 -10.72 -8.51 19.57
N LEU A 217 -9.95 -9.49 19.09
CA LEU A 217 -8.51 -9.36 18.82
C LEU A 217 -8.22 -8.28 17.78
N HIS A 218 -8.93 -8.26 16.65
CA HIS A 218 -8.74 -7.23 15.61
C HIS A 218 -9.07 -5.83 16.12
N ARG A 219 -10.14 -5.68 16.90
CA ARG A 219 -10.49 -4.40 17.53
C ARG A 219 -9.42 -3.94 18.52
N GLN A 220 -8.89 -4.85 19.34
CA GLN A 220 -7.80 -4.52 20.26
C GLN A 220 -6.55 -4.05 19.53
N ARG A 221 -6.12 -4.80 18.50
CA ARG A 221 -4.93 -4.45 17.71
C ARG A 221 -5.10 -3.14 16.97
N TRP A 222 -6.31 -2.84 16.49
CA TRP A 222 -6.60 -1.53 15.90
C TRP A 222 -6.41 -0.40 16.91
N LEU A 223 -6.85 -0.56 18.16
CA LEU A 223 -6.59 0.42 19.22
C LEU A 223 -5.09 0.60 19.50
N GLU A 224 -4.28 -0.44 19.35
CA GLU A 224 -2.81 -0.34 19.45
C GLU A 224 -2.22 0.46 18.29
N VAL A 225 -2.65 0.19 17.06
CA VAL A 225 -2.27 0.97 15.87
C VAL A 225 -2.65 2.45 16.04
N CYS A 226 -3.88 2.75 16.45
CA CYS A 226 -4.33 4.13 16.68
C CYS A 226 -3.49 4.83 17.75
N ARG A 227 -3.16 4.15 18.86
CA ARG A 227 -2.31 4.70 19.92
C ARG A 227 -0.90 4.97 19.42
N SER A 228 -0.30 4.04 18.67
CA SER A 228 1.04 4.22 18.13
C SER A 228 1.09 5.33 17.09
N TYR A 229 0.05 5.47 16.25
CA TYR A 229 -0.04 6.57 15.29
C TYR A 229 -0.23 7.92 15.97
N ALA A 230 -1.07 8.00 17.00
CA ALA A 230 -1.21 9.21 17.81
C ALA A 230 0.12 9.61 18.47
N ALA A 231 0.86 8.66 19.03
CA ALA A 231 2.19 8.90 19.58
C ALA A 231 3.18 9.41 18.51
N LEU A 232 3.15 8.84 17.30
CA LEU A 232 3.94 9.31 16.16
C LEU A 232 3.61 10.78 15.81
N ARG A 233 2.32 11.13 15.76
CA ARG A 233 1.87 12.51 15.47
C ARG A 233 2.27 13.51 16.54
N LEU A 234 2.22 13.13 17.82
CA LEU A 234 2.59 13.99 18.94
C LEU A 234 4.12 14.12 19.09
N GLY A 235 4.86 13.03 18.85
CA GLY A 235 6.32 13.02 18.87
C GLY A 235 6.97 13.81 17.74
N GLY A 236 6.29 13.94 16.59
CA GLY A 236 6.72 14.79 15.47
C GLY A 236 6.45 16.29 15.64
N GLY A 237 5.68 16.70 16.65
CA GLY A 237 5.30 18.10 16.88
C GLY A 237 6.17 18.86 17.90
N ALA A 238 7.05 18.17 18.63
CA ALA A 238 7.83 18.77 19.72
C ALA A 238 9.17 19.40 19.28
N GLY A 239 9.44 19.48 17.98
CA GLY A 239 10.69 20.01 17.41
C GLY A 239 10.52 21.10 16.36
N ALA A 240 9.34 21.71 16.23
CA ALA A 240 9.08 22.86 15.36
C ALA A 240 9.01 24.15 16.18
#